data_AF-A0A183JRH6-F1
#
_entry.id   AF-A0A183JRH6-F1
#
_cell.length_a   1.000
_cell.length_b   1.000
_cell.length_c   1.000
_cell.angle_alpha   90.00
_cell.angle_beta   90.00
_cell.angle_gamma   90.00
#
_symmetry.space_group_name_H-M   'P 1'
#
loop_
_entity.id
_entity.type
_entity.pdbx_description
1 polymer ?
#
loop_
_entity_poly.entity_id
_entity_poly.type
_entity_poly.pdbx_seq_one_letter_code
_entity_poly.pdbx_strand_id
1 'polypeptide(L)' 'MYLFGFFIVAVYHYILQIFTGNKPNSGTNANIFINIFGEKGDCGERWLGHSVNRNSELFQQNQVSLKYL' A
#
# COMPACT_ATOMS: atom_id res chain seq x y z
N MET A 1 -26.81 -29.16 9.03
CA MET A 1 -25.93 -29.07 10.21
C MET A 1 -24.53 -28.74 9.70
N TYR A 2 -24.19 -27.45 9.56
CA TYR A 2 -22.90 -27.01 9.04
C TYR A 2 -21.99 -26.71 10.23
N LEU A 3 -20.87 -27.43 10.32
CA LEU A 3 -19.88 -27.25 11.38
C LEU A 3 -19.07 -25.98 11.07
N PHE A 4 -19.11 -25.04 12.00
CA PHE A 4 -18.50 -23.73 11.91
C PHE A 4 -16.98 -23.81 12.13
N GLY A 5 -16.22 -23.12 11.28
CA GLY A 5 -15.03 -22.39 11.72
C GLY A 5 -13.67 -23.11 11.62
N PHE A 6 -13.07 -23.13 10.43
CA PHE A 6 -11.79 -22.45 10.18
C PHE A 6 -11.52 -22.47 8.66
N PHE A 7 -11.95 -21.43 7.94
CA PHE A 7 -11.36 -21.17 6.63
C PHE A 7 -9.97 -20.58 6.89
N ILE A 8 -8.91 -21.32 6.57
CA ILE A 8 -7.58 -20.73 6.45
C ILE A 8 -7.66 -19.82 5.22
N VAL A 9 -7.95 -18.55 5.43
CA VAL A 9 -7.85 -17.54 4.38
C VAL A 9 -6.36 -17.29 4.15
N ALA A 10 -5.85 -17.61 2.97
CA ALA A 10 -4.47 -17.32 2.62
C ALA A 10 -4.24 -15.80 2.69
N VAL A 11 -3.30 -15.38 3.54
CA VAL A 11 -2.88 -13.97 3.63
C VAL A 11 -1.77 -13.75 2.61
N TYR A 12 -1.96 -12.78 1.72
CA TYR A 12 -0.96 -12.38 0.73
C TYR A 12 -0.32 -11.09 1.17
N HIS A 13 1.02 -11.09 1.22
CA HIS A 13 1.81 -9.91 1.52
C HIS A 13 2.30 -9.28 0.23
N TYR A 14 2.20 -7.95 0.15
CA TYR A 14 2.64 -7.19 -1.01
C TYR A 14 3.74 -6.22 -0.64
N ILE A 15 4.71 -6.06 -1.54
CA ILE A 15 5.69 -4.98 -1.49
C ILE A 15 5.33 -4.01 -2.60
N LEU A 16 4.97 -2.80 -2.21
CA LEU A 16 4.66 -1.70 -3.10
C LEU A 16 5.91 -0.84 -3.26
N GLN A 17 6.33 -0.65 -4.51
CA GLN A 17 7.31 0.33 -4.91
C GLN A 17 6.63 1.41 -5.74
N ILE A 18 6.65 2.63 -5.24
CA ILE A 18 5.90 3.76 -5.81
C ILE A 18 6.89 4.83 -6.23
N PHE A 19 6.96 5.10 -7.53
CA PHE A 19 7.81 6.16 -8.07
C PHE A 19 6.99 7.43 -8.28
N THR A 20 7.40 8.50 -7.62
CA THR A 20 6.84 9.83 -7.85
C THR A 20 7.68 10.54 -8.90
N GLY A 21 7.03 11.00 -9.96
CA GLY A 21 7.70 11.58 -11.13
C GLY A 21 8.61 12.77 -10.82
N ASN A 22 9.41 13.19 -11.79
CA ASN A 22 10.39 14.28 -11.63
C ASN A 22 9.91 15.64 -12.15
N LYS A 23 8.67 15.75 -12.65
CA LYS A 23 8.08 17.03 -13.08
C LYS A 23 7.90 17.97 -11.88
N PRO A 24 8.01 19.30 -12.06
CA PRO A 24 7.72 20.24 -10.99
C PRO A 24 6.34 20.00 -10.36
N ASN A 25 6.27 20.03 -9.03
CA ASN A 25 5.04 19.82 -8.24
C ASN A 25 4.42 18.42 -8.39
N SER A 26 5.20 17.40 -8.72
CA SER A 26 4.72 16.00 -8.76
C SER A 26 4.59 15.36 -7.37
N GLY A 27 5.17 15.96 -6.33
CA GLY A 27 5.07 15.48 -4.95
C GLY A 27 3.76 15.87 -4.27
N THR A 28 3.43 15.20 -3.16
CA THR A 28 2.22 15.49 -2.37
C THR A 28 2.39 15.19 -0.89
N ASN A 29 1.67 15.93 -0.06
CA ASN A 29 1.55 15.71 1.39
C ASN A 29 0.15 15.21 1.78
N ALA A 30 -0.67 14.82 0.79
CA ALA A 30 -1.99 14.27 1.02
C ALA A 30 -1.91 12.83 1.58
N ASN A 31 -2.98 12.38 2.24
CA ASN A 31 -3.13 10.99 2.62
C ASN A 31 -3.40 10.14 1.37
N ILE A 32 -2.53 9.16 1.10
CA ILE A 32 -2.68 8.23 -0.02
C ILE A 32 -3.18 6.88 0.47
N PHE A 33 -4.15 6.33 -0.26
CA PHE A 33 -4.76 5.03 0.00
C PHE A 33 -4.66 4.15 -1.25
N ILE A 34 -4.59 2.83 -1.06
CA ILE A 34 -4.60 1.84 -2.14
C ILE A 34 -5.58 0.71 -1.82
N ASN A 35 -6.18 0.12 -2.85
CA ASN A 35 -6.83 -1.19 -2.77
C ASN A 35 -6.36 -2.05 -3.96
N ILE A 36 -5.90 -3.27 -3.68
CA ILE A 36 -5.42 -4.24 -4.67
C ILE A 36 -6.50 -5.30 -4.83
N PHE A 37 -6.97 -5.48 -6.07
CA PHE A 37 -7.98 -6.47 -6.43
C PHE A 37 -7.34 -7.65 -7.15
N GLY A 38 -7.74 -8.88 -6.79
CA GLY A 38 -7.30 -10.10 -7.48
C GLY A 38 -8.35 -11.20 -7.43
N GLU A 39 -8.05 -12.33 -8.06
CA GLU A 39 -8.97 -13.48 -8.18
C GLU A 39 -9.40 -14.07 -6.82
N LYS A 40 -8.65 -13.79 -5.76
CA LYS A 40 -8.91 -14.27 -4.38
C LYS A 40 -9.55 -13.21 -3.48
N GLY A 41 -10.08 -12.14 -4.06
CA GLY A 41 -10.64 -10.99 -3.35
C GLY A 41 -9.72 -9.77 -3.38
N ASP A 42 -10.09 -8.73 -2.65
CA ASP A 42 -9.34 -7.50 -2.53
C ASP A 42 -8.69 -7.33 -1.14
N CYS A 43 -7.68 -6.46 -1.06
CA CYS A 43 -7.04 -6.17 0.20
C CYS A 43 -7.84 -5.18 1.06
N GLY A 44 -8.95 -4.63 0.60
CA GLY A 44 -9.61 -3.47 1.18
C GLY A 44 -8.80 -2.18 1.03
N GLU A 45 -9.37 -1.06 1.42
CA GLU A 45 -8.62 0.21 1.46
C GLU A 45 -7.48 0.13 2.49
N ARG A 46 -6.29 0.56 2.07
CA ARG A 46 -5.08 0.57 2.88
C ARG A 46 -4.42 1.93 2.80
N TRP A 47 -4.33 2.59 3.96
CA TRP A 47 -3.60 3.84 4.10
C TRP A 47 -2.09 3.59 3.98
N LEU A 48 -1.42 4.34 3.11
CA LEU A 48 0.01 4.19 2.88
C LEU A 48 0.88 4.98 3.87
N GLY A 49 0.31 5.77 4.77
CA GLY A 49 0.94 6.23 6.02
C GLY A 49 2.37 6.75 5.95
N HIS A 50 3.11 6.58 7.06
CA HIS A 50 4.50 7.01 7.22
C HIS A 50 5.50 6.06 6.56
N SER A 51 6.63 6.60 6.13
CA SER A 51 7.72 5.81 5.55
C SER A 51 8.21 4.71 6.50
N VAL A 52 8.67 3.60 5.91
CA VAL A 52 9.39 2.55 6.66
C VAL A 52 10.65 3.15 7.28
N ASN A 53 11.25 4.15 6.61
CA ASN A 53 12.31 4.98 7.16
C ASN A 53 11.70 6.21 7.84
N ARG A 54 11.79 6.28 9.18
CA ARG A 54 11.18 7.34 10.01
C ARG A 54 11.62 8.77 9.66
N ASN A 55 12.73 8.95 8.94
CA ASN A 55 13.27 10.26 8.58
C ASN A 55 12.89 10.70 7.15
N SER A 56 12.00 9.98 6.47
CA SER A 56 11.62 10.28 5.09
C SER A 56 10.12 10.55 4.99
N GLU A 57 9.78 11.69 4.38
CA GLU A 57 8.45 11.89 3.81
C GLU A 57 8.26 10.94 2.62
N LEU A 58 7.03 10.55 2.32
CA LEU A 58 6.70 9.71 1.17
C LEU A 58 6.15 10.58 0.04
N PHE A 59 6.15 10.02 -1.16
CA PHE A 59 5.49 10.61 -2.33
C PHE A 59 6.00 12.01 -2.71
N GLN A 60 7.30 12.26 -2.47
CA GLN A 60 7.96 13.51 -2.85
C GLN A 60 8.50 13.42 -4.28
N GLN A 61 8.65 14.58 -4.93
CA GLN A 61 9.15 14.66 -6.31
C GLN A 61 10.46 13.88 -6.48
N ASN A 62 10.55 13.08 -7.54
CA ASN A 62 11.72 12.28 -7.88
C ASN A 62 12.15 11.28 -6.77
N GLN A 63 11.17 10.69 -6.08
CA GLN A 63 11.40 9.75 -4.98
C GLN A 63 10.79 8.37 -5.25
N VAL A 64 11.48 7.32 -4.81
CA VAL A 64 10.91 5.97 -4.68
C VAL A 64 10.47 5.74 -3.24
N SER A 65 9.18 5.45 -3.06
CA SER A 65 8.55 5.11 -1.79
C SER A 65 8.31 3.60 -1.69
N LEU A 66 8.71 2.98 -0.58
CA LEU A 66 8.49 1.55 -0.30
C LEU A 66 7.46 1.35 0.82
N LYS A 67 6.52 0.43 0.58
CA LYS A 67 5.44 0.06 1.52
C LYS A 67 5.18 -1.43 1.52
N TYR A 68 4.95 -1.98 2.71
CA TYR A 68 4.48 -3.34 2.92
C TYR A 68 2.98 -3.31 3.17
N LEU A 69 2.25 -4.16 2.47
CA LEU A 69 0.81 -4.39 2.64
C LEU A 69 0.57 -5.81 3.14
#